data_AF-A0A3D1F7P5-F1
#
_entry.id   AF-A0A3D1F7P5-F1
#
_cell.length_a   1.000
_cell.length_b   1.000
_cell.length_c   1.000
_cell.angle_alpha   90.00
_cell.angle_beta   90.00
_cell.angle_gamma   90.00
#
_symmetry.space_group_name_H-M   'P 1'
#
loop_
_entity.id
_entity.type
_entity.pdbx_description
1 polymer ?
#
loop_
_entity_poly.entity_id
_entity_poly.type
_entity_poly.pdbx_seq_one_letter_code
_entity_poly.pdbx_strand_id
1 'polypeptide(L)'
;MSKTSDTIIAAAKTLRDAVNAMSFSDPTAYVYNPLDYAWSAHERYLKLYATGKKRVLMLGMNPGPFGMAQTGVPFGEINAVTDFLNINAKNATIGKPPVEHPKRIVEGFACEKSEVSGRRLWGLFAEQYQSPKAFFKEHFITNYCPLVFMEASSRNRTPDKLPVTEASPLFEVCDAFLRTLVEQLKPKYVIG
;
A
#
# COMPACT_ATOMS: atom_id res chain seq x y z
N MET A 1 -8.20 19.78 7.03
CA MET A 1 -7.70 18.39 7.04
C MET A 1 -8.32 17.69 8.24
N SER A 2 -8.54 16.37 8.19
CA SER A 2 -9.17 15.64 9.29
C SER A 2 -8.10 15.20 10.30
N LYS A 3 -8.33 15.41 11.60
CA LYS A 3 -7.44 14.91 12.67
C LYS A 3 -7.15 13.41 12.54
N THR A 4 -8.13 12.63 12.05
CA THR A 4 -7.99 11.20 11.75
C THR A 4 -6.92 10.93 10.69
N SER A 5 -7.01 11.61 9.54
CA SER A 5 -6.07 11.39 8.43
C SER A 5 -4.67 11.84 8.81
N ASP A 6 -4.54 12.96 9.53
CA ASP A 6 -3.23 13.49 9.93
C ASP A 6 -2.50 12.53 10.88
N THR A 7 -3.24 11.91 11.80
CA THR A 7 -2.70 10.88 12.71
C THR A 7 -2.26 9.62 11.95
N ILE A 8 -3.10 9.14 11.01
CA ILE A 8 -2.77 7.97 10.19
C ILE A 8 -1.56 8.25 9.29
N ILE A 9 -1.46 9.45 8.71
CA ILE A 9 -0.33 9.86 7.89
C ILE A 9 0.96 9.89 8.71
N ALA A 10 0.92 10.43 9.93
CA ALA A 10 2.07 10.39 10.83
C ALA A 10 2.51 8.96 11.14
N ALA A 11 1.56 8.06 11.45
CA ALA A 11 1.86 6.65 11.72
C ALA A 11 2.39 5.92 10.48
N ALA A 12 1.89 6.24 9.27
CA ALA A 12 2.41 5.69 8.02
C ALA A 12 3.85 6.16 7.72
N LYS A 13 4.21 7.41 8.08
CA LYS A 13 5.61 7.88 8.03
C LYS A 13 6.49 7.12 9.02
N THR A 14 6.02 6.92 10.26
CA THR A 14 6.73 6.11 11.25
C THR A 14 6.95 4.69 10.76
N LEU A 15 5.92 4.04 10.19
CA LEU A 15 6.04 2.72 9.57
C LEU A 15 7.09 2.73 8.45
N ARG A 16 6.99 3.67 7.50
CA ARG A 16 7.93 3.83 6.39
C ARG A 16 9.38 3.94 6.87
N ASP A 17 9.64 4.82 7.83
CA ASP A 17 10.98 5.09 8.33
C ASP A 17 11.53 3.87 9.08
N ALA A 18 10.69 3.19 9.86
CA ALA A 18 11.07 1.98 10.59
C ALA A 18 11.42 0.83 9.65
N VAL A 19 10.61 0.57 8.61
CA VAL A 19 10.90 -0.51 7.65
C VAL A 19 12.07 -0.19 6.71
N ASN A 20 12.34 1.10 6.46
CA ASN A 20 13.53 1.52 5.70
C ASN A 20 14.85 1.27 6.46
N ALA A 21 14.81 1.21 7.79
CA ALA A 21 15.97 0.89 8.62
C ALA A 21 16.25 -0.62 8.75
N MET A 22 15.36 -1.48 8.22
CA MET A 22 15.49 -2.93 8.31
C MET A 22 16.40 -3.47 7.21
N SER A 23 17.05 -4.60 7.50
CA SER A 23 17.86 -5.35 6.54
C SER A 23 17.34 -6.77 6.44
N PHE A 24 17.40 -7.33 5.24
CA PHE A 24 16.90 -8.66 4.93
C PHE A 24 18.01 -9.45 4.25
N SER A 25 18.23 -10.68 4.70
CA SER A 25 19.30 -11.54 4.22
C SER A 25 18.83 -12.43 3.06
N ASP A 26 19.78 -13.16 2.49
CA ASP A 26 19.51 -14.10 1.41
C ASP A 26 18.40 -15.11 1.80
N PRO A 27 17.54 -15.51 0.84
CA PRO A 27 17.59 -15.16 -0.59
C PRO A 27 16.89 -13.83 -0.96
N THR A 28 16.60 -12.92 -0.04
CA THR A 28 16.04 -11.60 -0.38
C THR A 28 17.13 -10.69 -0.93
N ALA A 29 17.07 -10.39 -2.23
CA ALA A 29 18.07 -9.57 -2.92
C ALA A 29 17.59 -8.14 -3.21
N TYR A 30 16.27 -7.93 -3.31
CA TYR A 30 15.68 -6.61 -3.55
C TYR A 30 14.50 -6.39 -2.63
N VAL A 31 14.43 -5.20 -2.04
CA VAL A 31 13.34 -4.76 -1.17
C VAL A 31 12.83 -3.41 -1.66
N TYR A 32 11.55 -3.32 -1.99
CA TYR A 32 10.93 -2.06 -2.37
C TYR A 32 10.01 -1.59 -1.25
N ASN A 33 10.10 -0.30 -0.92
CA ASN A 33 9.17 0.39 -0.03
C ASN A 33 8.39 1.48 -0.79
N PRO A 34 7.17 1.21 -1.28
CA PRO A 34 6.36 2.21 -1.96
C PRO A 34 5.94 3.35 -1.04
N LEU A 35 5.94 3.17 0.29
CA LEU A 35 5.69 4.28 1.19
C LEU A 35 6.83 5.31 1.16
N ASP A 36 8.00 4.96 0.64
CA ASP A 36 9.10 5.89 0.44
C ASP A 36 9.02 6.56 -0.93
N TYR A 37 9.28 5.81 -2.00
CA TYR A 37 9.37 6.40 -3.34
C TYR A 37 8.02 6.80 -3.94
N ALA A 38 6.90 6.23 -3.50
CA ALA A 38 5.54 6.59 -3.96
C ALA A 38 4.74 7.35 -2.88
N TRP A 39 5.43 7.96 -1.90
CA TRP A 39 4.80 8.65 -0.78
C TRP A 39 3.79 9.72 -1.21
N SER A 40 4.08 10.48 -2.27
CA SER A 40 3.17 11.54 -2.75
C SER A 40 1.77 11.00 -3.07
N ALA A 41 1.70 9.86 -3.75
CA ALA A 41 0.44 9.20 -4.09
C ALA A 41 -0.21 8.56 -2.85
N HIS A 42 0.59 7.90 -2.01
CA HIS A 42 0.09 7.28 -0.78
C HIS A 42 -0.49 8.29 0.21
N GLU A 43 0.22 9.40 0.47
CA GLU A 43 -0.25 10.47 1.34
C GLU A 43 -1.55 11.08 0.80
N ARG A 44 -1.67 11.24 -0.52
CA ARG A 44 -2.91 11.70 -1.16
C ARG A 44 -4.05 10.73 -0.92
N TYR A 45 -3.81 9.42 -1.08
CA TYR A 45 -4.80 8.37 -0.77
C TYR A 45 -5.29 8.46 0.68
N LEU A 46 -4.38 8.59 1.65
CA LEU A 46 -4.72 8.74 3.06
C LEU A 46 -5.50 10.04 3.33
N LYS A 47 -5.06 11.17 2.78
CA LYS A 47 -5.74 12.48 2.93
C LYS A 47 -7.17 12.46 2.40
N LEU A 48 -7.40 11.80 1.27
CA LEU A 48 -8.72 11.70 0.64
C LEU A 48 -9.63 10.72 1.38
N TYR A 49 -9.10 9.56 1.77
CA TYR A 49 -9.93 8.40 2.07
C TYR A 49 -9.78 7.83 3.48
N ALA A 50 -8.70 8.10 4.21
CA ALA A 50 -8.50 7.68 5.60
C ALA A 50 -9.11 8.68 6.60
N THR A 51 -10.35 9.11 6.35
CA THR A 51 -11.06 10.15 7.11
C THR A 51 -12.29 9.61 7.83
N GLY A 52 -12.56 10.12 9.03
CA GLY A 52 -13.72 9.73 9.82
C GLY A 52 -13.72 8.25 10.22
N LYS A 53 -14.86 7.78 10.74
CA LYS A 53 -15.03 6.36 11.05
C LYS A 53 -15.31 5.56 9.79
N LYS A 54 -14.84 4.32 9.75
CA LYS A 54 -15.16 3.31 8.74
C LYS A 54 -15.90 2.18 9.42
N ARG A 55 -16.81 1.53 8.70
CA ARG A 55 -17.49 0.32 9.17
C ARG A 55 -16.63 -0.91 8.91
N VAL A 56 -15.91 -0.94 7.78
CA VAL A 56 -15.10 -2.08 7.33
C VAL A 56 -13.69 -1.61 7.00
N LEU A 57 -12.69 -2.33 7.52
CA LEU A 57 -11.29 -2.22 7.12
C LEU A 57 -10.91 -3.50 6.36
N MET A 58 -10.53 -3.37 5.09
CA MET A 58 -10.04 -4.47 4.27
C MET A 58 -8.51 -4.46 4.28
N LEU A 59 -7.90 -5.62 4.49
CA LEU A 59 -6.48 -5.77 4.76
C LEU A 59 -5.85 -6.74 3.77
N GLY A 60 -5.07 -6.23 2.82
CA GLY A 60 -4.19 -7.06 1.99
C GLY A 60 -2.91 -7.43 2.73
N MET A 61 -2.18 -8.43 2.22
CA MET A 61 -0.92 -8.87 2.82
C MET A 61 0.21 -7.87 2.60
N ASN A 62 0.62 -7.67 1.34
CA ASN A 62 1.69 -6.74 0.95
C ASN A 62 1.55 -6.32 -0.53
N PRO A 63 2.27 -5.29 -1.01
CA PRO A 63 2.14 -4.80 -2.38
C PRO A 63 2.48 -5.86 -3.42
N GLY A 64 1.70 -5.91 -4.50
CA GLY A 64 2.09 -6.59 -5.72
C GLY A 64 2.94 -5.70 -6.65
N PRO A 65 3.69 -6.29 -7.58
CA PRO A 65 4.73 -5.61 -8.36
C PRO A 65 4.18 -4.65 -9.43
N PHE A 66 2.91 -4.79 -9.80
CA PHE A 66 2.26 -3.98 -10.86
C PHE A 66 1.07 -3.17 -10.34
N GLY A 67 0.79 -3.24 -9.04
CA GLY A 67 -0.23 -2.42 -8.37
C GLY A 67 0.42 -1.41 -7.43
N MET A 68 0.33 -1.67 -6.13
CA MET A 68 0.83 -0.73 -5.10
C MET A 68 2.32 -0.42 -5.23
N ALA A 69 3.15 -1.34 -5.75
CA ALA A 69 4.56 -1.04 -6.02
C ALA A 69 4.76 0.04 -7.10
N GLN A 70 3.78 0.25 -7.98
CA GLN A 70 3.82 1.29 -9.02
C GLN A 70 3.10 2.57 -8.57
N THR A 71 2.03 2.44 -7.78
CA THR A 71 1.11 3.57 -7.51
C THR A 71 1.16 4.10 -6.09
N GLY A 72 1.74 3.36 -5.14
CA GLY A 72 1.65 3.67 -3.70
C GLY A 72 0.26 3.45 -3.10
N VAL A 73 -0.72 2.96 -3.86
CA VAL A 73 -2.10 2.73 -3.39
C VAL A 73 -2.35 1.23 -3.18
N PRO A 74 -2.95 0.79 -2.06
CA PRO A 74 -3.27 -0.62 -1.82
C PRO A 74 -4.11 -1.23 -2.96
N PHE A 75 -3.74 -2.43 -3.41
CA PHE A 75 -4.34 -3.07 -4.60
C PHE A 75 -4.34 -2.15 -5.84
N GLY A 76 -3.41 -1.21 -5.91
CA GLY A 76 -3.50 -0.04 -6.78
C GLY A 76 -3.14 -0.34 -8.23
N GLU A 77 -3.98 -1.09 -8.92
CA GLU A 77 -3.92 -1.22 -10.38
C GLU A 77 -4.05 0.16 -11.04
N ILE A 78 -3.28 0.39 -12.10
CA ILE A 78 -3.04 1.72 -12.66
C ILE A 78 -4.35 2.44 -13.01
N ASN A 79 -5.19 1.85 -13.86
CA ASN A 79 -6.42 2.48 -14.33
C ASN A 79 -7.42 2.69 -13.18
N ALA A 80 -7.54 1.72 -12.27
CA ALA A 80 -8.37 1.89 -11.08
C ALA A 80 -7.92 3.09 -10.23
N VAL A 81 -6.61 3.27 -10.05
CA VAL A 81 -6.07 4.38 -9.26
C VAL A 81 -6.21 5.72 -9.99
N THR A 82 -5.95 5.76 -11.30
CA THR A 82 -6.00 7.01 -12.07
C THR A 82 -7.43 7.46 -12.35
N ASP A 83 -8.31 6.53 -12.70
CA ASP A 83 -9.63 6.86 -13.27
C ASP A 83 -10.71 6.85 -12.20
N PHE A 84 -10.69 5.86 -11.30
CA PHE A 84 -11.69 5.76 -10.23
C PHE A 84 -11.27 6.52 -8.96
N LEU A 85 -10.02 6.35 -8.50
CA LEU A 85 -9.52 7.03 -7.29
C LEU A 85 -9.00 8.45 -7.56
N ASN A 86 -8.81 8.84 -8.82
CA ASN A 86 -8.31 10.15 -9.24
C ASN A 86 -6.97 10.53 -8.57
N ILE A 87 -6.07 9.56 -8.45
CA ILE A 87 -4.67 9.74 -8.03
C ILE A 87 -3.82 9.41 -9.25
N ASN A 88 -3.15 10.39 -9.82
CA ASN A 88 -2.49 10.26 -11.12
C ASN A 88 -1.29 11.21 -11.25
N ALA A 89 -0.57 11.13 -12.38
CA ALA A 89 0.63 11.92 -12.64
C ALA A 89 0.43 13.44 -12.60
N LYS A 90 -0.81 13.94 -12.67
CA LYS A 90 -1.10 15.38 -12.54
C LYS A 90 -1.11 15.86 -11.09
N ASN A 91 -1.27 14.95 -10.12
CA ASN A 91 -1.49 15.30 -8.72
C ASN A 91 -0.70 14.47 -7.70
N ALA A 92 0.13 13.54 -8.17
CA ALA A 92 1.04 12.75 -7.38
C ALA A 92 2.29 12.38 -8.20
N THR A 93 3.42 12.24 -7.52
CA THR A 93 4.69 11.81 -8.11
C THR A 93 5.09 10.42 -7.62
N ILE A 94 5.75 9.66 -8.49
CA ILE A 94 6.33 8.35 -8.16
C ILE A 94 7.83 8.42 -8.47
N GLY A 95 8.65 8.22 -7.43
CA GLY A 95 10.09 8.09 -7.54
C GLY A 95 10.51 6.64 -7.81
N LYS A 96 11.76 6.32 -7.47
CA LYS A 96 12.36 4.99 -7.63
C LYS A 96 12.87 4.44 -6.29
N PRO A 97 12.84 3.12 -6.07
CA PRO A 97 13.59 2.53 -4.98
C PRO A 97 15.10 2.71 -5.23
N PRO A 98 15.96 2.65 -4.18
CA PRO A 98 17.40 2.87 -4.33
C PRO A 98 18.09 1.91 -5.29
N VAL A 99 17.60 0.67 -5.36
CA VAL A 99 18.09 -0.39 -6.25
C VAL A 99 16.90 -1.08 -6.90
N GLU A 100 16.85 -1.10 -8.23
CA GLU A 100 15.80 -1.78 -8.99
C GLU A 100 16.27 -3.14 -9.52
N HIS A 101 15.42 -4.16 -9.43
CA HIS A 101 15.61 -5.39 -10.19
C HIS A 101 15.24 -5.11 -11.67
N PRO A 102 16.06 -5.50 -12.66
CA PRO A 102 15.84 -5.19 -14.09
C PRO A 102 14.47 -5.63 -14.66
N LYS A 103 13.90 -6.74 -14.17
CA LYS A 103 12.56 -7.25 -14.52
C LYS A 103 11.38 -6.65 -13.72
N ARG A 104 11.64 -5.74 -12.78
CA ARG A 104 10.67 -5.17 -11.84
C ARG A 104 10.91 -3.67 -11.67
N ILE A 105 10.96 -2.99 -12.81
CA ILE A 105 11.14 -1.53 -12.86
C ILE A 105 9.85 -0.88 -12.34
N VAL A 106 10.02 0.17 -11.55
CA VAL A 106 8.94 1.07 -11.11
C VAL A 106 8.76 2.14 -12.19
N GLU A 107 7.75 1.99 -13.02
CA GLU A 107 7.38 2.93 -14.08
C GLU A 107 6.34 3.95 -13.61
N GLY A 108 5.83 3.78 -12.39
CA GLY A 108 4.82 4.66 -11.82
C GLY A 108 3.49 4.54 -12.56
N PHE A 109 2.82 5.68 -12.76
CA PHE A 109 1.56 5.74 -13.52
C PHE A 109 1.72 5.44 -15.02
N ALA A 110 2.95 5.32 -15.53
CA ALA A 110 3.21 4.93 -16.92
C ALA A 110 3.33 3.40 -17.09
N CYS A 111 3.21 2.61 -16.01
CA CYS A 111 3.26 1.15 -16.12
C CYS A 111 2.08 0.62 -16.95
N GLU A 112 2.37 -0.09 -18.03
CA GLU A 112 1.32 -0.67 -18.91
C GLU A 112 0.75 -1.99 -18.37
N LYS A 113 1.38 -2.56 -17.33
CA LYS A 113 0.96 -3.83 -16.75
C LYS A 113 -0.19 -3.63 -15.77
N SER A 114 -1.25 -4.40 -15.97
CA SER A 114 -2.42 -4.42 -15.09
C SER A 114 -2.27 -5.52 -14.03
N GLU A 115 -2.34 -5.14 -12.75
CA GLU A 115 -2.39 -6.08 -11.64
C GLU A 115 -3.80 -6.68 -11.50
N VAL A 116 -3.94 -7.97 -11.81
CA VAL A 116 -5.24 -8.66 -11.83
C VAL A 116 -5.98 -8.56 -10.50
N SER A 117 -5.28 -8.70 -9.37
CA SER A 117 -5.88 -8.61 -8.03
C SER A 117 -6.47 -7.22 -7.80
N GLY A 118 -5.72 -6.17 -8.11
CA GLY A 118 -6.18 -4.79 -7.99
C GLY A 118 -7.34 -4.46 -8.92
N ARG A 119 -7.24 -4.88 -10.19
CA ARG A 119 -8.30 -4.70 -11.19
C ARG A 119 -9.61 -5.34 -10.75
N ARG A 120 -9.57 -6.57 -10.24
CA ARG A 120 -10.78 -7.27 -9.77
C ARG A 120 -11.40 -6.58 -8.57
N LEU A 121 -10.58 -6.19 -7.60
CA LEU A 121 -11.06 -5.61 -6.35
C LEU A 121 -11.62 -4.20 -6.56
N TRP A 122 -10.87 -3.30 -7.18
CA TRP A 122 -11.36 -1.94 -7.44
C TRP A 122 -12.42 -1.90 -8.55
N GLY A 123 -12.35 -2.79 -9.54
CA GLY A 123 -13.39 -2.95 -10.55
C GLY A 123 -14.74 -3.28 -9.94
N LEU A 124 -14.78 -4.25 -9.01
CA LEU A 124 -15.98 -4.56 -8.23
C LEU A 124 -16.53 -3.31 -7.52
N PHE A 125 -15.69 -2.55 -6.82
CA PHE A 125 -16.17 -1.37 -6.10
C PHE A 125 -16.56 -0.22 -7.02
N ALA A 126 -15.95 -0.09 -8.19
CA ALA A 126 -16.36 0.88 -9.20
C ALA A 126 -17.74 0.53 -9.80
N GLU A 127 -18.06 -0.76 -9.94
CA GLU A 127 -19.39 -1.22 -10.37
C GLU A 127 -20.46 -0.99 -9.28
N GLN A 128 -20.12 -1.24 -8.01
CA GLN A 128 -21.08 -1.18 -6.90
C GLN A 128 -21.30 0.24 -6.34
N TYR A 129 -20.35 1.15 -6.53
CA TYR A 129 -20.40 2.49 -5.96
C TYR A 129 -20.23 3.58 -7.02
N GLN A 130 -21.16 4.53 -7.05
CA GLN A 130 -21.17 5.67 -7.98
C GLN A 130 -19.92 6.56 -7.92
N SER A 131 -19.16 6.52 -6.82
CA SER A 131 -17.92 7.28 -6.65
C SER A 131 -17.03 6.63 -5.58
N PRO A 132 -15.71 6.91 -5.58
CA PRO A 132 -14.83 6.48 -4.50
C PRO A 132 -15.31 7.03 -3.15
N LYS A 133 -15.81 8.27 -3.09
CA LYS A 133 -16.33 8.86 -1.84
C LYS A 133 -17.48 8.04 -1.25
N ALA A 134 -18.35 7.46 -2.08
CA ALA A 134 -19.44 6.61 -1.61
C ALA A 134 -18.92 5.31 -0.99
N PHE A 135 -17.94 4.65 -1.63
CA PHE A 135 -17.27 3.47 -1.08
C PHE A 135 -16.57 3.80 0.26
N PHE A 136 -15.72 4.83 0.25
CA PHE A 136 -14.92 5.23 1.41
C PHE A 136 -15.73 5.87 2.54
N LYS A 137 -17.04 6.10 2.38
CA LYS A 137 -17.91 6.51 3.49
C LYS A 137 -17.93 5.44 4.59
N GLU A 138 -17.91 4.16 4.21
CA GLU A 138 -17.99 3.03 5.15
C GLU A 138 -16.79 2.08 5.08
N HIS A 139 -15.97 2.15 4.03
CA HIS A 139 -14.88 1.19 3.80
C HIS A 139 -13.53 1.90 3.77
N PHE A 140 -12.48 1.15 4.07
CA PHE A 140 -11.10 1.57 3.80
C PHE A 140 -10.25 0.34 3.50
N ILE A 141 -9.23 0.49 2.66
CA ILE A 141 -8.37 -0.62 2.22
C ILE A 141 -6.92 -0.26 2.55
N THR A 142 -6.18 -1.21 3.10
CA THR A 142 -4.74 -1.06 3.35
C THR A 142 -4.04 -2.40 3.12
N ASN A 143 -2.71 -2.39 3.00
CA ASN A 143 -1.90 -3.59 3.22
C ASN A 143 -1.43 -3.63 4.67
N TYR A 144 -1.18 -4.83 5.17
CA TYR A 144 -0.57 -5.06 6.47
C TYR A 144 0.91 -4.71 6.44
N CYS A 145 1.66 -5.33 5.53
CA CYS A 145 3.07 -5.04 5.30
C CYS A 145 3.22 -4.12 4.08
N PRO A 146 4.02 -3.04 4.15
CA PRO A 146 4.21 -2.14 3.01
C PRO A 146 5.32 -2.60 2.05
N LEU A 147 6.09 -3.63 2.38
CA LEU A 147 7.29 -4.00 1.63
C LEU A 147 7.02 -5.04 0.54
N VAL A 148 7.77 -4.95 -0.55
CA VAL A 148 7.90 -6.00 -1.57
C VAL A 148 9.27 -6.64 -1.43
N PHE A 149 9.31 -7.98 -1.39
CA PHE A 149 10.55 -8.74 -1.29
C PHE A 149 10.76 -9.57 -2.56
N MET A 150 11.96 -9.54 -3.11
CA MET A 150 12.29 -10.29 -4.32
C MET A 150 13.65 -10.97 -4.20
N GLU A 151 13.72 -12.18 -4.71
CA GLU A 151 15.00 -12.88 -4.93
C GLU A 151 15.74 -12.27 -6.15
N ALA A 152 17.01 -12.62 -6.31
CA ALA A 152 17.83 -12.20 -7.46
C ALA A 152 17.22 -12.59 -8.82
N SER A 153 16.33 -13.58 -8.84
CA SER A 153 15.62 -14.06 -10.03
C SER A 153 14.35 -13.25 -10.38
N SER A 154 14.00 -12.22 -9.61
CA SER A 154 12.70 -11.50 -9.57
C SER A 154 11.51 -12.29 -9.00
N ARG A 155 11.77 -13.47 -8.43
CA ARG A 155 10.75 -14.25 -7.74
C ARG A 155 10.28 -13.49 -6.50
N ASN A 156 8.98 -13.29 -6.40
CA ASN A 156 8.36 -12.62 -5.26
C ASN A 156 8.46 -13.50 -4.00
N ARG A 157 8.81 -12.88 -2.87
CA ARG A 157 8.73 -13.46 -1.54
C ARG A 157 7.66 -12.73 -0.74
N THR A 158 6.82 -13.50 -0.07
CA THR A 158 5.77 -12.98 0.79
C THR A 158 6.31 -12.92 2.23
N PRO A 159 5.82 -12.00 3.08
CA PRO A 159 6.39 -11.79 4.42
C PRO A 159 6.40 -13.06 5.30
N ASP A 160 5.43 -13.97 5.11
CA ASP A 160 5.35 -15.28 5.78
C ASP A 160 6.51 -16.25 5.44
N LYS A 161 7.26 -15.97 4.37
CA LYS A 161 8.41 -16.77 3.92
C LYS A 161 9.75 -16.20 4.38
N LEU A 162 9.74 -15.15 5.19
CA LEU A 162 10.95 -14.60 5.80
C LEU A 162 11.34 -15.41 7.04
N PRO A 163 12.63 -15.53 7.36
CA PRO A 163 13.08 -16.07 8.64
C PRO A 163 12.43 -15.33 9.81
N VAL A 164 12.12 -16.03 10.90
CA VAL A 164 11.45 -15.46 12.07
C VAL A 164 12.19 -14.25 12.64
N THR A 165 13.52 -14.25 12.59
CA THR A 165 14.38 -13.15 13.04
C THR A 165 14.21 -11.86 12.24
N GLU A 166 13.76 -11.95 10.99
CA GLU A 166 13.45 -10.81 10.12
C GLU A 166 11.95 -10.47 10.15
N ALA A 167 11.11 -11.49 10.15
CA ALA A 167 9.65 -11.33 10.12
C ALA A 167 9.11 -10.72 11.43
N SER A 168 9.65 -11.10 12.59
CA SER A 168 9.16 -10.63 13.89
C SER A 168 9.24 -9.11 14.06
N PRO A 169 10.41 -8.45 13.89
CA PRO A 169 10.48 -6.98 13.99
C PRO A 169 9.67 -6.27 12.90
N LEU A 170 9.57 -6.86 11.69
CA LEU A 170 8.72 -6.34 10.63
C LEU A 170 7.24 -6.35 11.05
N PHE A 171 6.75 -7.45 11.60
CA PHE A 171 5.35 -7.57 12.02
C PHE A 171 5.03 -6.69 13.22
N GLU A 172 5.98 -6.45 14.13
CA GLU A 172 5.80 -5.53 15.25
C GLU A 172 5.47 -4.10 14.78
N VAL A 173 6.23 -3.58 13.80
CA VAL A 173 5.96 -2.23 13.27
C VAL A 173 4.69 -2.18 12.39
N CYS A 174 4.39 -3.27 11.65
CA CYS A 174 3.14 -3.39 10.90
C CYS A 174 1.93 -3.41 11.85
N ASP A 175 2.02 -4.14 12.96
CA ASP A 175 1.00 -4.22 14.00
C ASP A 175 0.75 -2.86 14.64
N ALA A 176 1.80 -2.10 14.95
CA ALA A 176 1.67 -0.76 15.51
C ALA A 176 0.88 0.18 14.57
N PHE A 177 1.16 0.12 13.26
CA PHE A 177 0.41 0.87 12.26
C PHE A 177 -1.05 0.40 12.15
N LEU A 178 -1.28 -0.91 12.12
CA LEU A 178 -2.63 -1.48 12.06
C LEU A 178 -3.46 -1.09 13.29
N ARG A 179 -2.87 -1.10 14.49
CA ARG A 179 -3.53 -0.62 15.73
C ARG A 179 -3.95 0.84 15.58
N THR A 180 -3.07 1.70 15.06
CA THR A 180 -3.41 3.10 14.79
C THR A 180 -4.57 3.22 13.82
N LEU A 181 -4.59 2.45 12.72
CA LEU A 181 -5.71 2.44 11.79
C LEU A 181 -7.02 2.03 12.47
N VAL A 182 -7.02 0.98 13.29
CA VAL A 182 -8.20 0.50 14.00
C VAL A 182 -8.68 1.54 15.02
N GLU A 183 -7.80 2.19 15.77
CA GLU A 183 -8.15 3.22 16.74
C GLU A 183 -8.75 4.47 16.09
N GLN A 184 -8.16 4.90 14.96
CA GLN A 184 -8.56 6.11 14.26
C GLN A 184 -9.83 5.92 13.42
N LEU A 185 -9.91 4.80 12.68
CA LEU A 185 -11.04 4.50 11.78
C LEU A 185 -12.19 3.79 12.51
N LYS A 186 -11.95 3.17 13.67
CA LYS A 186 -12.97 2.47 14.49
C LYS A 186 -13.84 1.49 13.68
N PRO A 187 -13.23 0.60 12.86
CA PRO A 187 -13.97 -0.38 12.09
C PRO A 187 -14.76 -1.32 12.99
N LYS A 188 -15.95 -1.73 12.53
CA LYS A 188 -16.72 -2.82 13.13
C LYS A 188 -16.18 -4.18 12.66
N TYR A 189 -15.67 -4.23 11.43
CA TYR A 189 -15.15 -5.45 10.81
C TYR A 189 -13.77 -5.21 10.22
N VAL A 190 -12.87 -6.17 10.41
CA VAL A 190 -11.60 -6.27 9.69
C VAL A 190 -11.67 -7.52 8.83
N ILE A 191 -11.40 -7.39 7.53
CA ILE A 191 -11.46 -8.49 6.55
C ILE A 191 -10.07 -8.64 5.94
N GLY A 192 -9.43 -9.78 6.18
CA GLY A 192 -8.13 -10.17 5.62
C GLY A 192 -8.27 -11.18 4.49
#